data_AF-A0A920PAJ7-F1
#
_entry.id   AF-A0A920PAJ7-F1
#
_cell.length_a   1.000
_cell.length_b   1.000
_cell.length_c   1.000
_cell.angle_alpha   90.00
_cell.angle_beta   90.00
_cell.angle_gamma   90.00
#
_symmetry.space_group_name_H-M   'P 1'
#
loop_
_entity.id
_entity.type
_entity.pdbx_description
1 polymer ?
#
loop_
_entity_poly.entity_id
_entity_poly.type
_entity_poly.pdbx_seq_one_letter_code
_entity_poly.pdbx_strand_id
1 'polypeptide(L)'
;MDLCTGFSDSDWNAKTDCPGWSVQDQISHMSGSESRLLGNDAPDHVAPDVSHVKNDGGQRNEILVDWRRSWSGSDVLEEFKELTKQRLSYLRALSQEELEGTVETPNGSTTMLEQLNRRIYDAWAQNRTSGEL
;
A
#
# COMPACT_ATOMS: atom_id res chain seq x y z
N MET A 1 13.81 -0.29 12.12
CA MET A 1 13.64 0.16 10.71
C MET A 1 13.07 1.56 10.82
N ASP A 2 13.91 2.57 10.60
CA ASP A 2 13.59 3.99 10.86
C ASP A 2 13.03 4.69 9.61
N LEU A 3 12.21 3.98 8.84
CA LEU A 3 11.64 4.53 7.61
C LEU A 3 10.69 5.69 7.95
N CYS A 4 10.96 6.86 7.36
CA CYS A 4 10.17 8.10 7.50
C CYS A 4 10.03 8.65 8.94
N THR A 5 10.75 8.10 9.92
CA THR A 5 10.74 8.63 11.29
C THR A 5 11.42 10.00 11.32
N GLY A 6 10.70 11.03 11.79
CA GLY A 6 11.23 12.39 11.88
C GLY A 6 11.13 13.23 10.60
N PHE A 7 10.39 12.74 9.60
CA PHE A 7 10.05 13.53 8.41
C PHE A 7 9.29 14.80 8.78
N SER A 8 9.69 15.91 8.16
CA SER A 8 8.95 17.17 8.17
C SER A 8 7.75 17.12 7.24
N ASP A 9 6.84 18.10 7.35
CA ASP A 9 5.71 18.23 6.41
C ASP A 9 6.18 18.38 4.96
N SER A 10 7.34 19.03 4.72
CA SER A 10 7.90 19.12 3.37
C SER A 10 8.38 17.77 2.83
N ASP A 11 8.90 16.89 3.69
CA ASP A 11 9.33 15.56 3.28
C ASP A 11 8.12 14.69 2.92
N TRP A 12 7.03 14.79 3.69
CA TRP A 12 5.77 14.10 3.40
C TRP A 12 5.13 14.54 2.08
N ASN A 13 5.20 15.84 1.78
CA ASN A 13 4.66 16.44 0.56
C ASN A 13 5.61 16.35 -0.65
N ALA A 14 6.80 15.77 -0.50
CA ALA A 14 7.76 15.64 -1.60
C ALA A 14 7.18 14.75 -2.72
N LYS A 15 7.39 15.17 -3.98
CA LYS A 15 6.92 14.42 -5.16
C LYS A 15 7.70 13.12 -5.32
N THR A 16 7.04 12.11 -5.88
CA THR A 16 7.62 10.79 -6.14
C THR A 16 7.71 10.51 -7.65
N ASP A 17 8.31 9.38 -8.03
CA ASP A 17 8.35 8.93 -9.43
C ASP A 17 6.95 8.52 -9.94
N CYS A 18 5.98 8.34 -9.04
CA CYS A 18 4.58 8.15 -9.38
C CYS A 18 3.93 9.53 -9.62
N PRO A 19 3.55 9.88 -10.87
CA PRO A 19 3.05 11.21 -11.16
C PRO A 19 1.79 11.55 -10.37
N GLY A 20 1.83 12.67 -9.64
CA GLY A 20 0.73 13.14 -8.82
C GLY A 20 0.75 12.63 -7.38
N TRP A 21 1.65 11.70 -7.03
CA TRP A 21 1.78 11.17 -5.67
C TRP A 21 2.94 11.81 -4.91
N SER A 22 2.63 12.23 -3.70
CA SER A 22 3.58 12.59 -2.64
C SER A 22 4.12 11.33 -1.93
N VAL A 23 5.11 11.52 -1.04
CA VAL A 23 5.58 10.44 -0.17
C VAL A 23 4.44 9.92 0.71
N GLN A 24 3.59 10.79 1.26
CA GLN A 24 2.40 10.36 2.01
C GLN A 24 1.45 9.51 1.17
N ASP A 25 1.25 9.84 -0.11
CA ASP A 25 0.39 9.06 -1.01
C ASP A 25 0.95 7.64 -1.23
N GLN A 26 2.28 7.48 -1.34
CA GLN A 26 2.91 6.16 -1.43
C GLN A 26 2.66 5.32 -0.17
N ILE A 27 2.88 5.90 1.02
CA ILE A 27 2.62 5.16 2.28
C ILE A 27 1.12 4.85 2.43
N SER A 28 0.25 5.75 1.97
CA SER A 28 -1.21 5.56 1.97
C SER A 28 -1.61 4.37 1.08
N HIS A 29 -1.03 4.26 -0.11
CA HIS A 29 -1.26 3.14 -1.01
C HIS A 29 -0.79 1.80 -0.42
N MET A 30 0.41 1.78 0.18
CA MET A 30 0.92 0.59 0.86
C MET A 30 0.03 0.17 2.02
N SER A 31 -0.41 1.14 2.85
CA SER A 31 -1.32 0.91 3.99
C SER A 31 -2.65 0.31 3.54
N GLY A 32 -3.28 0.91 2.52
CA GLY A 32 -4.53 0.39 1.96
C GLY A 32 -4.37 -1.04 1.40
N SER A 33 -3.22 -1.35 0.82
CA SER A 33 -2.94 -2.69 0.31
C SER A 33 -2.77 -3.72 1.43
N GLU A 34 -2.04 -3.40 2.50
CA GLU A 34 -1.88 -4.30 3.65
C GLU A 34 -3.23 -4.54 4.36
N SER A 35 -4.04 -3.49 4.52
CA SER A 35 -5.39 -3.58 5.08
C SER A 35 -6.28 -4.52 4.27
N ARG A 36 -6.30 -4.34 2.94
CA ARG A 36 -7.07 -5.21 2.04
C ARG A 36 -6.60 -6.66 2.10
N LEU A 37 -5.29 -6.90 2.18
CA LEU A 37 -4.75 -8.26 2.26
C LEU A 37 -5.10 -8.95 3.58
N LEU A 38 -5.23 -8.20 4.66
CA LEU A 38 -5.78 -8.67 5.94
C LEU A 38 -7.29 -8.95 5.87
N GLY A 39 -7.96 -8.62 4.76
CA GLY A 39 -9.38 -8.86 4.56
C GLY A 39 -10.28 -7.75 5.14
N ASN A 40 -9.71 -6.60 5.51
CA ASN A 40 -10.50 -5.46 5.94
C ASN A 40 -11.26 -4.83 4.76
N ASP A 41 -12.43 -4.29 5.06
CA ASP A 41 -13.22 -3.56 4.08
C ASP A 41 -12.50 -2.27 3.64
N ALA A 42 -12.71 -1.90 2.37
CA ALA A 42 -12.27 -0.61 1.87
C ALA A 42 -13.10 0.52 2.54
N PRO A 43 -12.51 1.70 2.77
CA PRO A 43 -13.27 2.84 3.27
C PRO A 43 -14.40 3.21 2.31
N ASP A 44 -15.55 3.59 2.86
CA ASP A 44 -16.66 4.19 2.10
C ASP A 44 -16.29 5.63 1.74
N HIS A 45 -15.46 5.77 0.71
CA HIS A 45 -14.89 7.03 0.25
C HIS A 45 -14.91 7.14 -1.26
N VAL A 46 -15.15 8.37 -1.75
CA VAL A 46 -15.14 8.69 -3.18
C VAL A 46 -14.05 9.73 -3.42
N ALA A 47 -12.98 9.33 -4.10
CA ALA A 47 -11.91 10.24 -4.47
C ALA A 47 -12.42 11.29 -5.48
N PRO A 48 -12.18 12.59 -5.25
CA PRO A 48 -12.52 13.63 -6.20
C PRO A 48 -11.54 13.59 -7.39
N ASP A 49 -12.10 13.67 -8.60
CA ASP A 49 -11.37 13.76 -9.89
C ASP A 49 -10.26 12.70 -10.13
N VAL A 50 -10.69 11.50 -10.52
CA VAL A 50 -9.81 10.43 -11.01
C VAL A 50 -9.55 10.49 -12.53
N SER A 51 -9.74 11.66 -13.18
CA SER A 51 -9.65 11.79 -14.65
C SER A 51 -8.27 11.43 -15.23
N HIS A 52 -7.22 11.56 -14.42
CA HIS A 52 -5.85 11.18 -14.78
C HIS A 52 -5.62 9.66 -14.72
N VAL A 53 -6.51 8.91 -14.08
CA VAL A 53 -6.43 7.46 -13.89
C VAL A 53 -7.06 6.72 -15.05
N LYS A 54 -6.29 5.85 -15.69
CA LYS A 54 -6.67 5.20 -16.96
C LYS A 54 -7.16 3.76 -16.82
N ASN A 55 -7.20 3.21 -15.60
CA ASN A 55 -7.63 1.83 -15.35
C ASN A 55 -8.28 1.67 -13.97
N ASP A 56 -9.14 0.65 -13.84
CA ASP A 56 -9.91 0.37 -12.61
C ASP A 56 -9.01 0.09 -11.39
N GLY A 57 -7.82 -0.46 -11.62
CA GLY A 57 -6.82 -0.69 -10.57
C GLY A 57 -6.35 0.61 -9.93
N GLY A 58 -6.01 1.61 -10.75
CA GLY A 58 -5.62 2.93 -10.29
C GLY A 58 -6.77 3.65 -9.58
N GLN A 59 -8.03 3.45 -10.01
CA GLN A 59 -9.16 4.13 -9.36
C GLN A 59 -9.35 3.63 -7.93
N ARG A 60 -9.21 2.32 -7.71
CA ARG A 60 -9.23 1.75 -6.36
C ARG A 60 -8.07 2.23 -5.51
N ASN A 61 -6.88 2.39 -6.10
CA ASN A 61 -5.74 2.92 -5.39
C ASN A 61 -5.97 4.38 -4.98
N GLU A 62 -6.53 5.22 -5.86
CA GLU A 62 -6.83 6.61 -5.52
C GLU A 62 -7.85 6.76 -4.39
N ILE A 63 -8.85 5.88 -4.29
CA ILE A 63 -9.77 5.90 -3.14
C ILE A 63 -8.99 5.73 -1.83
N LEU A 64 -8.06 4.77 -1.79
CA LEU A 64 -7.27 4.46 -0.58
C LEU A 64 -6.26 5.56 -0.24
N VAL A 65 -5.68 6.19 -1.26
CA VAL A 65 -4.74 7.30 -1.15
C VAL A 65 -5.47 8.55 -0.68
N ASP A 66 -6.53 8.95 -1.40
CA ASP A 66 -7.27 10.18 -1.13
C ASP A 66 -7.94 10.17 0.26
N TRP A 67 -8.45 9.01 0.70
CA TRP A 67 -8.98 8.82 2.05
C TRP A 67 -8.00 9.29 3.14
N ARG A 68 -6.69 9.13 2.92
CA ARG A 68 -5.62 9.44 3.87
C ARG A 68 -4.95 10.79 3.64
N ARG A 69 -5.29 11.52 2.57
CA ARG A 69 -4.68 12.84 2.29
C ARG A 69 -5.01 13.90 3.35
N SER A 70 -6.12 13.73 4.06
CA SER A 70 -6.50 14.62 5.17
C SER A 70 -5.76 14.33 6.47
N TRP A 71 -5.03 13.21 6.55
CA TRP A 71 -4.29 12.80 7.76
C TRP A 71 -2.89 13.42 7.77
N SER A 72 -2.24 13.45 8.93
CA SER A 72 -0.81 13.75 8.97
C SER A 72 -0.01 12.57 8.41
N GLY A 73 1.14 12.85 7.80
CA GLY A 73 2.04 11.79 7.33
C GLY A 73 2.48 10.84 8.45
N SER A 74 2.60 11.34 9.69
CA SER A 74 2.87 10.51 10.87
C SER A 74 1.73 9.54 11.19
N ASP A 75 0.46 9.96 11.09
CA ASP A 75 -0.68 9.08 11.36
C ASP A 75 -0.77 7.97 10.30
N VAL A 76 -0.53 8.32 9.03
CA VAL A 76 -0.46 7.34 7.93
C VAL A 76 0.68 6.34 8.17
N LEU A 77 1.85 6.81 8.64
CA LEU A 77 2.97 5.93 8.98
C LEU A 77 2.66 5.01 10.17
N GLU A 78 1.94 5.49 11.17
CA GLU A 78 1.53 4.68 12.32
C GLU A 78 0.57 3.57 11.89
N GLU A 79 -0.44 3.91 11.08
CA GLU A 79 -1.36 2.92 10.50
C GLU A 79 -0.60 1.87 9.68
N PHE A 80 0.32 2.31 8.81
CA PHE A 80 1.14 1.40 8.01
C PHE A 80 1.91 0.40 8.88
N LYS A 81 2.54 0.89 9.95
CA LYS A 81 3.31 0.06 10.89
C LYS A 81 2.44 -0.98 11.57
N GLU A 82 1.25 -0.59 12.01
CA GLU A 82 0.32 -1.49 12.70
C GLU A 82 -0.23 -2.56 11.75
N LEU A 83 -0.67 -2.18 10.54
CA LEU A 83 -1.14 -3.12 9.52
C LEU A 83 -0.03 -4.09 9.10
N THR A 84 1.20 -3.60 8.89
CA THR A 84 2.34 -4.46 8.56
C THR A 84 2.66 -5.44 9.68
N LYS A 85 2.58 -5.01 10.94
CA LYS A 85 2.78 -5.89 12.11
C LYS A 85 1.70 -6.97 12.19
N GLN A 86 0.44 -6.63 11.93
CA GLN A 86 -0.65 -7.59 11.85
C GLN A 86 -0.45 -8.58 10.69
N ARG A 87 -0.08 -8.08 9.50
CA ARG A 87 0.19 -8.93 8.33
C ARG A 87 1.34 -9.88 8.59
N LEU A 88 2.45 -9.42 9.18
CA LEU A 88 3.57 -10.28 9.54
C LEU A 88 3.18 -11.34 10.56
N SER A 89 2.32 -11.01 11.53
CA SER A 89 1.81 -11.97 12.51
C SER A 89 0.94 -13.03 11.85
N TYR A 90 0.04 -12.62 10.95
CA TYR A 90 -0.79 -13.53 10.15
C TYR A 90 0.07 -14.47 9.30
N LEU A 91 1.04 -13.95 8.54
CA LEU A 91 1.89 -14.76 7.66
C LEU A 91 2.78 -15.75 8.43
N ARG A 92 3.25 -15.38 9.63
CA ARG A 92 4.01 -16.28 10.50
C ARG A 92 3.18 -17.39 11.10
N ALA A 93 1.86 -17.25 11.15
CA ALA A 93 0.96 -18.25 11.68
C ALA A 93 0.54 -19.28 10.61
N LEU A 94 0.76 -19.00 9.32
CA LEU A 94 0.42 -19.93 8.24
C LEU A 94 1.35 -21.15 8.25
N SER A 95 0.75 -22.32 8.06
CA SER A 95 1.45 -23.56 7.76
C SER A 95 1.98 -23.57 6.32
N GLN A 96 2.89 -24.51 6.02
CA GLN A 96 3.39 -24.71 4.65
C GLN A 96 2.26 -25.02 3.65
N GLU A 97 1.26 -25.81 4.07
CA GLU A 97 0.11 -26.15 3.23
C GLU A 97 -0.73 -24.92 2.91
N GLU A 98 -0.97 -24.04 3.90
CA GLU A 98 -1.71 -22.79 3.69
C GLU A 98 -0.93 -21.80 2.80
N LEU A 99 0.41 -21.79 2.88
CA LEU A 99 1.27 -20.99 2.02
C LEU A 99 1.26 -21.45 0.56
N GLU A 100 1.10 -22.75 0.32
CA GLU A 100 0.97 -23.35 -1.01
C GLU A 100 -0.48 -23.34 -1.52
N GLY A 101 -1.44 -23.08 -0.61
CA GLY A 101 -2.86 -23.00 -0.90
C GLY A 101 -3.23 -21.90 -1.90
N THR A 102 -4.34 -22.12 -2.60
CA THR A 102 -4.89 -21.16 -3.58
C THR A 102 -5.61 -20.01 -2.90
N VAL A 103 -5.37 -18.79 -3.38
CA VAL A 103 -6.03 -17.55 -2.97
C VAL A 103 -6.61 -16.85 -4.19
N GLU A 104 -7.80 -16.25 -4.01
CA GLU A 104 -8.45 -15.45 -5.05
C GLU A 104 -7.87 -14.03 -5.10
N THR A 105 -7.66 -13.51 -6.30
CA THR A 105 -7.20 -12.13 -6.53
C THR A 105 -8.00 -11.48 -7.66
N PRO A 106 -7.96 -10.15 -7.81
CA PRO A 106 -8.63 -9.47 -8.93
C PRO A 106 -8.15 -9.93 -10.31
N ASN A 107 -6.97 -10.54 -10.38
CA ASN A 107 -6.35 -11.01 -11.62
C ASN A 107 -6.49 -12.53 -11.80
N GLY A 108 -7.35 -13.18 -10.99
CA GLY A 108 -7.56 -14.63 -10.96
C GLY A 108 -6.97 -15.31 -9.72
N SER A 109 -7.12 -16.63 -9.65
CA SER A 109 -6.58 -17.47 -8.57
C SER A 109 -5.06 -17.65 -8.70
N THR A 110 -4.34 -17.60 -7.58
CA THR A 110 -2.87 -17.79 -7.49
C THR A 110 -2.55 -18.47 -6.16
N THR A 111 -1.31 -18.85 -5.87
CA THR A 111 -0.97 -19.35 -4.51
C THR A 111 -0.69 -18.20 -3.53
N MET A 112 -0.84 -18.43 -2.23
CA MET A 112 -0.43 -17.44 -1.22
C MET A 112 1.04 -17.04 -1.40
N LEU A 113 1.93 -18.00 -1.71
CA LEU A 113 3.34 -17.75 -1.99
C LEU A 113 3.57 -16.80 -3.18
N GLU A 114 2.86 -17.01 -4.29
CA GLU A 114 2.95 -16.15 -5.47
C GLU A 114 2.40 -14.75 -5.19
N GLN A 115 1.32 -14.65 -4.41
CA GLN A 115 0.77 -13.38 -3.97
C GLN A 115 1.81 -12.60 -3.15
N LEU A 116 2.50 -13.25 -2.20
CA LEU A 116 3.56 -12.63 -1.41
C LEU A 116 4.73 -12.15 -2.26
N ASN A 117 5.18 -12.96 -3.22
CA ASN A 117 6.25 -12.56 -4.13
C ASN A 117 5.86 -11.31 -4.93
N ARG A 118 4.65 -11.28 -5.50
CA ARG A 118 4.14 -10.08 -6.20
C ARG A 118 4.13 -8.86 -5.28
N ARG A 119 3.77 -9.02 -4.00
CA ARG A 119 3.76 -7.93 -3.02
C ARG A 119 5.16 -7.39 -2.69
N ILE A 120 6.17 -8.26 -2.62
CA ILE A 120 7.56 -7.82 -2.44
C ILE A 120 8.02 -6.97 -3.64
N TYR A 121 7.72 -7.41 -4.86
CA TYR A 121 8.04 -6.63 -6.07
C TYR A 121 7.31 -5.29 -6.11
N ASP A 122 6.03 -5.30 -5.76
CA ASP A 122 5.17 -4.12 -5.74
C ASP A 122 5.69 -3.06 -4.74
N ALA A 123 6.00 -3.47 -3.50
CA ALA A 123 6.60 -2.61 -2.50
C ALA A 123 7.98 -2.07 -2.92
N TRP A 124 8.81 -2.90 -3.57
CA TRP A 124 10.10 -2.47 -4.10
C TRP A 124 9.96 -1.43 -5.22
N ALA A 125 9.02 -1.64 -6.15
CA ALA A 125 8.80 -0.72 -7.27
C ALA A 125 8.24 0.64 -6.80
N GLN A 126 7.39 0.63 -5.76
CA GLN A 126 6.78 1.82 -5.18
C GLN A 126 7.75 2.65 -4.34
N ASN A 127 8.77 2.04 -3.72
CA ASN A 127 9.76 2.74 -2.91
C ASN A 127 10.80 3.54 -3.74
N ARG A 128 10.62 3.67 -5.07
CA ARG A 128 11.45 4.56 -5.87
C ARG A 128 10.98 6.00 -5.73
N THR A 129 11.70 6.75 -4.91
CA THR A 129 11.74 8.22 -4.93
C THR A 129 12.95 8.65 -5.74
N SER A 130 12.80 9.67 -6.60
CA SER A 130 13.83 10.11 -7.52
C SER A 130 15.21 10.28 -6.86
N GLY A 131 16.21 9.54 -7.34
CA GLY A 131 17.60 9.72 -6.94
C GLY A 131 18.47 8.50 -7.17
N GLU A 132 19.38 8.62 -8.15
CA GLU A 132 20.58 7.80 -8.40
C GLU A 132 20.43 6.51 -9.23
N LEU A 133 20.70 6.66 -10.53
CA LEU A 133 21.43 5.68 -11.34
C LEU A 133 22.93 5.79 -11.07
#